data_AF-A0A6I4MS19-F1
#
_entry.id   AF-A0A6I4MS19-F1
#
_cell.length_a   1.000
_cell.length_b   1.000
_cell.length_c   1.000
_cell.angle_alpha   90.00
_cell.angle_beta   90.00
_cell.angle_gamma   90.00
#
_symmetry.space_group_name_H-M   'P 1'
#
loop_
_entity.id
_entity.type
_entity.pdbx_description
1 polymer ?
#
loop_
_entity_poly.entity_id
_entity_poly.type
_entity_poly.pdbx_seq_one_letter_code
_entity_poly.pdbx_strand_id
1 'polypeptide(L)'
;MGSAQAPQNNQSAAYCNGSWNYSPWWGDTAGISCWNPAYVKGWIADSYRDGKCVQMRFDWYRNGNWAGTKYSPRLCDRSEAKNFELKSPDPYANWVNWQFYRV
;
A
#
# COMPACT_ATOMS: atom_id res chain seq x y z
N MET A 1 -19.59 -13.72 26.72
CA MET A 1 -18.34 -13.12 27.23
C MET A 1 -17.48 -12.83 26.00
N GLY A 2 -17.73 -11.74 25.26
CA GLY A 2 -17.14 -10.43 25.54
C GLY A 2 -15.79 -10.29 24.81
N SER A 3 -15.78 -10.39 23.48
CA SER A 3 -14.57 -10.23 22.66
C SER A 3 -14.08 -8.79 22.81
N ALA A 4 -12.98 -8.61 23.52
CA ALA A 4 -12.33 -7.31 23.72
C ALA A 4 -12.05 -6.67 22.36
N GLN A 5 -12.70 -5.55 22.08
CA GLN A 5 -12.34 -4.67 20.96
C GLN A 5 -10.92 -4.18 21.23
N ALA A 6 -10.02 -4.42 20.26
CA ALA A 6 -8.72 -3.77 20.28
C ALA A 6 -8.93 -2.24 20.37
N PRO A 7 -8.14 -1.54 21.19
CA PRO A 7 -8.28 -0.09 21.31
C PRO A 7 -8.18 0.54 19.93
N GLN A 8 -9.06 1.50 19.66
CA GLN A 8 -9.00 2.33 18.45
C GLN A 8 -7.62 2.97 18.39
N ASN A 9 -6.87 2.72 17.32
CA ASN A 9 -5.53 3.28 17.17
C ASN A 9 -5.66 4.80 16.96
N ASN A 10 -5.51 5.54 18.06
CA ASN A 10 -5.67 7.00 18.13
C ASN A 10 -4.39 7.76 17.75
N GLN A 11 -3.33 7.08 17.29
CA GLN A 11 -2.21 7.79 16.67
C GLN A 11 -2.59 8.16 15.24
N SER A 12 -2.80 9.45 15.01
CA SER A 12 -2.85 10.04 13.67
C SER A 12 -1.63 9.57 12.90
N ALA A 13 -1.82 8.94 11.74
CA ALA A 13 -0.73 8.63 10.83
C ALA A 13 -0.10 9.95 10.37
N ALA A 14 0.89 10.44 11.11
CA ALA A 14 1.54 11.74 10.89
C ALA A 14 2.20 11.86 9.50
N TYR A 15 2.25 10.78 8.71
CA TYR A 15 2.97 10.71 7.45
C TYR A 15 2.10 10.65 6.19
N CYS A 16 0.77 10.75 6.28
CA CYS A 16 -0.11 10.55 5.11
C CYS A 16 -0.82 11.79 4.56
N ASN A 17 -0.50 12.98 5.12
CA ASN A 17 -1.06 14.26 4.68
C ASN A 17 -0.26 14.94 3.55
N GLY A 18 0.80 14.30 3.03
CA GLY A 18 1.60 14.82 1.90
C GLY A 18 1.23 14.19 0.56
N SER A 19 1.50 14.93 -0.53
CA SER A 19 1.55 14.35 -1.88
C SER A 19 2.73 13.38 -1.95
N TRP A 20 2.45 12.11 -2.25
CA TRP A 20 3.49 11.10 -2.44
C TRP A 20 3.99 11.15 -3.88
N ASN A 21 5.06 11.91 -4.12
CA ASN A 21 5.62 12.09 -5.45
C ASN A 21 6.61 10.96 -5.79
N TYR A 22 6.64 10.57 -7.06
CA TYR A 22 7.68 9.68 -7.59
C TYR A 22 9.07 10.21 -7.26
N SER A 23 9.96 9.31 -6.82
CA SER A 23 11.35 9.63 -6.55
C SER A 23 12.23 8.51 -7.13
N PRO A 24 13.09 8.80 -8.12
CA PRO A 24 13.93 7.79 -8.77
C PRO A 24 14.95 7.15 -7.81
N TRP A 25 15.16 7.73 -6.63
CA TRP A 25 16.07 7.23 -5.60
C TRP A 25 15.54 6.01 -4.84
N TRP A 26 14.24 5.72 -4.91
CA TRP A 26 13.59 4.63 -4.17
C TRP A 26 13.29 3.40 -5.06
N GLY A 27 13.78 3.39 -6.30
CA GLY A 27 13.63 2.27 -7.23
C GLY A 27 12.31 2.29 -8.02
N ASP A 28 11.75 1.11 -8.29
CA ASP A 28 10.53 0.95 -9.10
C ASP A 28 9.24 1.10 -8.28
N THR A 29 9.30 1.04 -6.96
CA THR A 29 8.09 1.17 -6.12
C THR A 29 8.40 1.82 -4.79
N ALA A 30 7.53 2.69 -4.30
CA ALA A 30 7.55 3.13 -2.92
C ALA A 30 6.13 3.32 -2.39
N GLY A 31 5.92 3.08 -1.10
CA GLY A 31 4.63 3.28 -0.47
C GLY A 31 4.74 3.47 1.03
N ILE A 32 3.66 3.99 1.60
CA ILE A 32 3.50 4.22 3.02
C ILE A 32 2.12 3.76 3.49
N SER A 33 2.09 3.12 4.65
CA SER A 33 0.86 2.75 5.35
C SER A 33 0.32 3.93 6.15
N CYS A 34 -0.97 4.18 5.98
CA CYS A 34 -1.74 5.18 6.69
C CYS A 34 -2.72 4.46 7.61
N TRP A 35 -2.66 4.79 8.89
CA TRP A 35 -3.52 4.26 9.94
C TRP A 35 -4.64 5.25 10.24
N ASN A 36 -5.88 4.76 10.24
CA ASN A 36 -7.10 5.49 10.60
C ASN A 36 -7.50 6.66 9.63
N PRO A 37 -8.21 6.37 8.51
CA PRO A 37 -8.61 5.04 8.03
C PRO A 37 -7.42 4.25 7.48
N ALA A 38 -7.52 2.91 7.48
CA ALA A 38 -6.46 2.04 6.99
C ALA A 38 -6.35 2.12 5.45
N TYR A 39 -5.31 2.77 4.94
CA TYR A 39 -5.04 2.84 3.50
C TYR A 39 -3.54 2.95 3.23
N VAL A 40 -3.12 2.67 2.00
CA VAL A 40 -1.75 2.89 1.54
C VAL A 40 -1.75 3.96 0.48
N LYS A 41 -0.72 4.80 0.48
CA LYS A 41 -0.38 5.69 -0.63
C LYS A 41 1.00 5.31 -1.14
N GLY A 42 1.22 5.43 -2.44
CA GLY A 42 2.48 5.06 -3.03
C GLY A 42 2.57 5.41 -4.49
N TRP A 43 3.64 4.97 -5.10
CA TRP A 43 3.81 4.98 -6.54
C TRP A 43 4.48 3.70 -7.00
N ILE A 44 4.22 3.39 -8.26
CA ILE A 44 4.88 2.35 -9.03
C ILE A 44 5.49 2.99 -10.26
N ALA A 45 6.63 2.49 -10.72
CA ALA A 45 7.35 2.89 -11.91
C ALA A 45 7.97 1.63 -12.52
N ASP A 46 8.04 1.56 -13.84
CA ASP A 46 8.74 0.48 -14.53
C ASP A 46 9.96 1.08 -15.25
N SER A 47 11.08 1.19 -14.55
CA SER A 47 12.26 1.90 -15.06
C SER A 47 13.13 1.05 -16.00
N TYR A 48 12.98 -0.28 -15.99
CA TYR A 48 13.80 -1.18 -16.80
C TYR A 48 13.13 -1.57 -18.13
N ARG A 49 13.92 -1.94 -19.15
CA ARG A 49 13.43 -2.57 -20.40
C ARG A 49 13.65 -4.06 -20.35
N ASP A 50 12.92 -4.74 -19.49
CA ASP A 50 12.97 -6.20 -19.36
C ASP A 50 11.67 -6.89 -19.83
N GLY A 51 10.70 -6.11 -20.32
CA GLY A 51 9.41 -6.63 -20.80
C GLY A 51 8.53 -7.17 -19.68
N LYS A 52 8.83 -6.83 -18.43
CA LYS A 52 8.06 -7.22 -17.25
C LYS A 52 7.16 -6.09 -16.80
N CYS A 53 6.08 -6.42 -16.11
CA CYS A 53 5.22 -5.46 -15.46
C CYS A 53 5.55 -5.31 -13.98
N VAL A 54 5.43 -4.09 -13.46
CA VAL A 54 5.57 -3.76 -12.05
C VAL A 54 4.20 -3.65 -11.40
N GLN A 55 4.03 -4.33 -10.26
CA GLN A 55 2.85 -4.25 -9.40
C GLN A 55 3.19 -4.52 -7.93
N MET A 56 2.43 -3.93 -7.02
CA MET A 56 2.48 -4.24 -5.59
C MET A 56 1.20 -4.93 -5.14
N ARG A 57 1.33 -5.92 -4.25
CA ARG A 57 0.24 -6.51 -3.49
C ARG A 57 0.24 -5.95 -2.08
N PHE A 58 -0.94 -5.71 -1.54
CA PHE A 58 -1.18 -5.23 -0.17
C PHE A 58 -2.12 -6.20 0.53
N ASP A 59 -1.62 -6.88 1.55
CA ASP A 59 -2.40 -7.76 2.42
C ASP A 59 -2.70 -7.04 3.73
N TRP A 60 -3.98 -6.83 4.01
CA TRP A 60 -4.48 -6.13 5.19
C TRP A 60 -4.77 -7.12 6.31
N TYR A 61 -4.52 -6.70 7.55
CA TYR A 61 -4.74 -7.50 8.74
C TYR A 61 -5.45 -6.68 9.81
N ARG A 62 -6.33 -7.35 10.56
CA ARG A 62 -7.01 -6.84 11.75
C ARG A 62 -6.67 -7.72 12.94
N ASN A 63 -5.95 -7.17 13.91
CA ASN A 63 -5.51 -7.87 15.11
C ASN A 63 -4.80 -9.19 14.79
N GLY A 64 -3.88 -9.15 13.81
CA GLY A 64 -3.14 -10.32 13.35
C GLY A 64 -3.89 -11.26 12.40
N ASN A 65 -5.20 -11.07 12.19
CA ASN A 65 -5.99 -11.88 11.26
C ASN A 65 -6.04 -11.23 9.88
N TRP A 66 -5.91 -12.02 8.82
CA TRP A 66 -6.05 -11.54 7.46
C TRP A 66 -7.45 -10.95 7.21
N ALA A 67 -7.48 -9.75 6.65
CA ALA A 67 -8.69 -8.98 6.38
C ALA A 67 -8.96 -8.81 4.88
N GLY A 68 -7.94 -8.95 4.03
CA GLY A 68 -8.13 -8.92 2.58
C GLY A 68 -6.89 -8.50 1.81
N THR A 69 -6.97 -8.58 0.49
CA THR A 69 -5.88 -8.23 -0.41
C THR A 69 -6.33 -7.21 -1.45
N LYS A 70 -5.46 -6.25 -1.77
CA LYS A 70 -5.60 -5.35 -2.93
C LYS A 70 -4.27 -5.23 -3.65
N TYR A 71 -4.34 -4.77 -4.90
CA TYR A 71 -3.17 -4.57 -5.74
C TYR A 71 -3.08 -3.12 -6.18
N SER A 72 -1.85 -2.61 -6.33
CA SER A 72 -1.62 -1.35 -7.06
C SER A 72 -2.08 -1.51 -8.52
N PRO A 73 -2.17 -0.40 -9.28
CA PRO A 73 -2.20 -0.49 -10.72
C PRO A 73 -1.04 -1.37 -11.22
N ARG A 74 -1.18 -1.94 -12.41
CA ARG A 74 -0.10 -2.66 -13.08
C ARG A 74 0.52 -1.73 -14.12
N LEU A 75 1.83 -1.55 -14.08
CA LEU A 75 2.58 -0.82 -15.11
C LEU A 75 3.39 -1.79 -15.93
N CYS A 76 3.31 -1.70 -17.24
CA CYS A 76 4.13 -2.46 -18.18
C CYS A 76 4.73 -1.45 -19.18
N ASP A 77 5.80 -1.84 -19.86
CA ASP A 77 6.35 -1.14 -21.03
C ASP A 77 6.82 0.31 -20.77
N ARG A 78 7.61 0.55 -19.72
CA ARG A 78 8.21 1.87 -19.46
C ARG A 78 7.20 3.02 -19.34
N SER A 79 6.03 2.74 -18.77
CA SER A 79 5.04 3.78 -18.54
C SER A 79 5.47 4.69 -17.38
N GLU A 80 5.09 5.98 -17.46
CA GLU A 80 5.34 6.98 -16.43
C GLU A 80 4.91 6.46 -15.05
N ALA A 81 5.63 6.90 -14.02
CA ALA A 81 5.33 6.52 -12.66
C ALA A 81 3.86 6.86 -12.32
N LYS A 82 3.14 5.91 -11.73
CA LYS A 82 1.74 6.09 -11.32
C LYS A 82 1.64 6.09 -9.82
N ASN A 83 1.12 7.18 -9.30
CA ASN A 83 0.69 7.27 -7.91
C ASN A 83 -0.58 6.45 -7.70
N PHE A 84 -0.74 5.87 -6.52
CA PHE A 84 -1.94 5.16 -6.11
C PHE A 84 -2.29 5.47 -4.66
N GLU A 85 -3.58 5.39 -4.37
CA GLU A 85 -4.11 5.31 -3.02
C GLU A 85 -5.06 4.12 -2.95
N LEU A 86 -4.82 3.20 -2.02
CA LEU A 86 -5.65 2.01 -1.83
C LEU A 86 -6.12 1.92 -0.39
N LYS A 87 -7.44 1.97 -0.20
CA LYS A 87 -8.07 1.76 1.11
C LYS A 87 -8.20 0.27 1.39
N SER A 88 -7.96 -0.12 2.63
CA SER A 88 -8.27 -1.47 3.12
C SER A 88 -9.71 -1.85 2.79
N PRO A 89 -9.98 -3.12 2.42
CA PRO A 89 -11.34 -3.63 2.33
C PRO A 89 -12.04 -3.66 3.70
N ASP A 90 -11.29 -3.82 4.80
CA ASP A 90 -11.79 -3.72 6.17
C ASP A 90 -11.43 -2.35 6.78
N PRO A 91 -12.41 -1.50 7.14
CA PRO A 91 -12.13 -0.18 7.73
C PRO A 91 -11.42 -0.24 9.09
N TYR A 92 -11.40 -1.41 9.74
CA TYR A 92 -10.75 -1.65 11.03
C TYR A 92 -9.39 -2.36 10.92
N ALA A 93 -8.86 -2.56 9.71
CA ALA A 93 -7.52 -3.10 9.56
C ALA A 93 -6.50 -2.20 10.28
N ASN A 94 -5.58 -2.81 11.01
CA ASN A 94 -4.56 -2.11 11.81
C ASN A 94 -3.13 -2.58 11.48
N TRP A 95 -3.00 -3.44 10.48
CA TRP A 95 -1.71 -3.84 9.92
C TRP A 95 -1.83 -4.08 8.40
N VAL A 96 -0.72 -3.88 7.67
CA VAL A 96 -0.61 -4.12 6.23
C VAL A 96 0.77 -4.69 5.94
N ASN A 97 0.80 -5.78 5.19
CA ASN A 97 2.01 -6.30 4.58
C ASN A 97 1.97 -5.98 3.08
N TRP A 98 3.11 -5.70 2.47
CA TRP A 98 3.18 -5.48 1.03
C TRP A 98 4.33 -6.21 0.40
N GLN A 99 4.14 -6.55 -0.87
CA GLN A 99 5.12 -7.27 -1.67
C GLN A 99 5.18 -6.66 -3.06
N PHE A 100 6.40 -6.52 -3.56
CA PHE A 100 6.68 -6.09 -4.92
C PHE A 100 6.79 -7.29 -5.85
N TYR A 101 6.17 -7.17 -7.02
CA TYR A 101 6.20 -8.18 -8.06
C TYR A 101 6.64 -7.56 -9.37
N ARG A 102 7.56 -8.27 -10.03
CA ARG A 102 7.83 -8.13 -11.46
C ARG A 102 7.37 -9.38 -12.17
N VAL A 103 6.31 -9.25 -12.97
CA VAL A 103 5.66 -10.33 -13.71
C VAL A 103 5.96 -10.27 -15.19
#